data_AF-A0AAQ4PS39-F1
#
_entry.id   AF-A0AAQ4PS39-F1
#
_cell.length_a   1.000
_cell.length_b   1.000
_cell.length_c   1.000
_cell.angle_alpha   90.00
_cell.angle_beta   90.00
_cell.angle_gamma   90.00
#
_symmetry.space_group_name_H-M   'P 1'
#
loop_
_entity.id
_entity.type
_entity.pdbx_description
1 polymer ?
#
loop_
_entity_poly.entity_id
_entity_poly.type
_entity_poly.pdbx_seq_one_letter_code
_entity_poly.pdbx_strand_id
1 'polypeptide(L)'
;MLSRLMSSSIRSLDRECNCTVRLLDDSEYTCTIQRDAKGQYLFDLICHHLNLLEKDYFGIRYVDPDKQRHWLEFTKSIAKQIKSQPPFTMCLRVKFYPPDPAALKEEITRYLVFLQVKRDLYHGRLLCKTSDAALLAAYVLQAEIGDHDPGKHPQGYSSKFQFFPKHSEKLERRIADIHKAELICVLCRQVQHVYVLKMSEKRGLTTFWILCLVFCLGAVFVLHPGSD
;
A
#
# COMPACT_ATOMS: atom_id res chain seq x y z
N MET A 1 -52.59 -26.12 -3.80
CA MET A 1 -51.94 -25.02 -3.05
C MET A 1 -50.44 -25.31 -2.80
N LEU A 2 -49.60 -25.46 -3.83
CA LEU A 2 -48.14 -25.60 -3.62
C LEU A 2 -47.35 -25.12 -4.85
N SER A 3 -47.38 -23.82 -5.16
CA SER A 3 -46.52 -23.28 -6.23
C SER A 3 -46.10 -21.80 -6.05
N ARG A 4 -45.98 -21.32 -4.81
CA ARG A 4 -45.66 -19.89 -4.54
C ARG A 4 -44.48 -19.61 -3.61
N LEU A 5 -43.51 -20.52 -3.46
CA LEU A 5 -42.42 -20.31 -2.48
C LEU A 5 -40.97 -20.37 -3.01
N MET A 6 -40.71 -20.33 -4.32
CA MET A 6 -39.32 -20.36 -4.84
C MET A 6 -38.98 -19.25 -5.86
N SER A 7 -39.54 -18.03 -5.75
CA SER A 7 -39.28 -16.96 -6.73
C SER A 7 -38.61 -15.68 -6.20
N SER A 8 -38.46 -15.52 -4.89
CA SER A 8 -37.75 -14.36 -4.31
C SER A 8 -36.23 -14.53 -4.31
N SER A 9 -35.71 -15.75 -4.15
CA SER A 9 -34.27 -15.99 -4.02
C SER A 9 -33.53 -16.02 -5.36
N ILE A 10 -34.14 -16.53 -6.44
CA ILE A 10 -33.48 -16.67 -7.74
C ILE A 10 -33.38 -15.32 -8.48
N ARG A 11 -34.33 -14.39 -8.27
CA ARG A 11 -34.27 -13.04 -8.84
C ARG A 11 -33.21 -12.13 -8.19
N SER A 12 -32.66 -12.55 -7.04
CA SER A 12 -31.66 -11.77 -6.29
C SER A 12 -30.23 -11.97 -6.80
N LEU A 13 -29.90 -13.17 -7.30
CA LEU A 13 -28.56 -13.51 -7.81
C LEU A 13 -28.18 -12.73 -9.09
N ASP A 14 -29.16 -12.34 -9.89
CA ASP A 14 -28.96 -11.56 -11.12
C ASP A 14 -28.63 -10.06 -10.85
N ARG A 15 -28.67 -9.67 -9.57
CA ARG A 15 -28.33 -8.34 -9.07
C ARG A 15 -27.01 -8.30 -8.33
N GLU A 16 -26.33 -9.42 -8.19
CA GLU A 16 -25.03 -9.47 -7.52
C GLU A 16 -23.90 -9.41 -8.55
N CYS A 17 -22.76 -8.91 -8.11
CA CYS A 17 -21.54 -8.93 -8.91
C CYS A 17 -20.32 -9.20 -8.03
N ASN A 18 -19.34 -9.86 -8.63
CA ASN A 18 -18.08 -10.15 -7.97
C ASN A 18 -17.13 -8.94 -8.07
N CYS A 19 -16.51 -8.62 -6.94
CA CYS A 19 -15.51 -7.60 -6.76
C CYS A 19 -14.21 -8.22 -6.28
N THR A 20 -13.09 -7.80 -6.87
CA THR A 20 -11.75 -8.11 -6.38
C THR A 20 -11.01 -6.80 -6.13
N VAL A 21 -10.50 -6.63 -4.90
CA VAL A 21 -9.72 -5.48 -4.50
C VAL A 21 -8.33 -5.94 -4.12
N ARG A 22 -7.34 -5.52 -4.90
CA ARG A 22 -5.93 -5.74 -4.57
C ARG A 22 -5.51 -4.79 -3.46
N LEU A 23 -5.07 -5.37 -2.34
CA LEU A 23 -4.69 -4.63 -1.14
C LEU A 23 -3.28 -4.05 -1.28
N LEU A 24 -2.76 -3.44 -0.21
CA LEU A 24 -1.46 -2.76 -0.23
C LEU A 24 -0.29 -3.72 -0.09
N ASP A 25 -0.49 -4.92 0.43
CA ASP A 25 0.47 -6.04 0.51
C ASP A 25 0.42 -6.96 -0.72
N ASP A 26 -0.33 -6.56 -1.76
CA ASP A 26 -0.57 -7.32 -2.98
C ASP A 26 -1.46 -8.57 -2.84
N SER A 27 -2.01 -8.84 -1.66
CA SER A 27 -3.09 -9.81 -1.49
C SER A 27 -4.38 -9.31 -2.16
N GLU A 28 -5.33 -10.22 -2.39
CA GLU A 28 -6.61 -9.92 -3.03
C GLU A 28 -7.77 -10.20 -2.09
N TYR A 29 -8.59 -9.18 -1.84
CA TYR A 29 -9.87 -9.32 -1.15
C TYR A 29 -10.97 -9.49 -2.20
N THR A 30 -11.60 -10.67 -2.23
CA THR A 30 -12.70 -10.97 -3.15
C THR A 30 -14.03 -11.05 -2.41
N CYS A 31 -15.05 -10.42 -2.99
CA CYS A 31 -16.38 -10.27 -2.41
C CYS A 31 -17.47 -10.37 -3.46
N THR A 32 -18.69 -10.67 -3.02
CA THR A 32 -19.90 -10.48 -3.82
C THR A 32 -20.68 -9.31 -3.25
N ILE A 33 -21.06 -8.36 -4.10
CA ILE A 33 -21.79 -7.15 -3.72
C ILE A 33 -23.05 -7.00 -4.58
N GLN A 34 -24.04 -6.29 -4.06
CA GLN A 34 -25.19 -5.89 -4.86
C GLN A 34 -24.76 -4.89 -5.94
N ARG A 35 -25.37 -4.93 -7.13
CA ARG A 35 -25.06 -4.04 -8.27
C ARG A 35 -25.29 -2.57 -7.94
N ASP A 36 -26.25 -2.26 -7.08
CA ASP A 36 -26.52 -0.91 -6.60
C ASP A 36 -25.68 -0.51 -5.37
N ALA A 37 -24.82 -1.41 -4.86
CA ALA A 37 -23.95 -1.14 -3.73
C ALA A 37 -23.07 0.09 -3.99
N LYS A 38 -23.03 0.95 -2.98
CA LYS A 38 -22.21 2.17 -2.99
C LYS A 38 -20.74 1.86 -2.72
N GLY A 39 -19.85 2.74 -3.19
CA GLY A 39 -18.43 2.60 -2.91
C GLY A 39 -18.11 2.55 -1.41
N GLN A 40 -18.89 3.27 -0.59
CA GLN A 40 -18.76 3.26 0.87
C GLN A 40 -18.90 1.84 1.45
N TYR A 41 -19.88 1.06 0.98
CA TYR A 41 -20.13 -0.29 1.48
C TYR A 41 -18.93 -1.21 1.27
N LEU A 42 -18.37 -1.21 0.06
CA LEU A 42 -17.17 -1.97 -0.25
C LEU A 42 -15.97 -1.50 0.57
N PHE A 43 -15.80 -0.18 0.75
CA PHE A 43 -14.72 0.36 1.54
C PHE A 43 -14.81 -0.04 3.02
N ASP A 44 -16.01 -0.05 3.60
CA ASP A 44 -16.22 -0.49 4.97
C ASP A 44 -15.95 -1.99 5.15
N LEU A 45 -16.30 -2.84 4.17
CA LEU A 45 -15.95 -4.27 4.20
C LEU A 45 -14.43 -4.49 4.24
N ILE A 46 -13.68 -3.76 3.40
CA ILE A 46 -12.22 -3.85 3.38
C ILE A 46 -11.63 -3.33 4.69
N CYS A 47 -12.11 -2.20 5.21
CA CYS A 47 -11.64 -1.65 6.47
C CYS A 47 -11.90 -2.62 7.62
N HIS A 48 -13.07 -3.28 7.65
CA HIS A 48 -13.37 -4.30 8.64
C HIS A 48 -12.44 -5.51 8.51
N HIS A 49 -12.21 -6.01 7.29
CA HIS A 49 -11.29 -7.12 7.04
C HIS A 49 -9.86 -6.83 7.49
N LEU A 50 -9.39 -5.60 7.30
CA LEU A 50 -8.06 -5.15 7.71
C LEU A 50 -7.98 -4.67 9.17
N ASN A 51 -9.09 -4.65 9.90
CA ASN A 51 -9.20 -4.00 11.22
C ASN A 51 -8.70 -2.54 11.22
N LEU A 52 -9.08 -1.79 10.18
CA LEU A 52 -8.59 -0.44 9.92
C LEU A 52 -9.52 0.63 10.52
N LEU A 53 -9.01 1.32 11.54
CA LEU A 53 -9.73 2.41 12.23
C LEU A 53 -9.49 3.78 11.59
N GLU A 54 -8.24 4.09 11.20
CA GLU A 54 -7.85 5.38 10.60
C GLU A 54 -8.13 5.40 9.09
N LYS A 55 -9.41 5.38 8.71
CA LYS A 55 -9.86 5.20 7.32
C LYS A 55 -9.55 6.38 6.40
N ASP A 56 -9.42 7.59 6.95
CA ASP A 56 -9.35 8.85 6.20
C ASP A 56 -8.16 8.94 5.22
N TYR A 57 -7.12 8.13 5.44
CA TYR A 57 -5.93 8.10 4.60
C TYR A 57 -6.10 7.25 3.32
N PHE A 58 -7.12 6.39 3.27
CA PHE A 58 -7.23 5.36 2.24
C PHE A 58 -8.39 5.61 1.27
N GLY A 59 -8.28 5.01 0.09
CA GLY A 59 -9.35 4.99 -0.88
C GLY A 59 -9.24 3.79 -1.81
N ILE A 60 -10.33 3.53 -2.53
CA ILE A 60 -10.36 2.53 -3.58
C ILE A 60 -10.12 3.22 -4.91
N ARG A 61 -9.22 2.68 -5.72
CA ARG A 61 -8.89 3.18 -7.05
C ARG A 61 -9.18 2.10 -8.09
N TYR A 62 -9.72 2.49 -9.23
CA TYR A 62 -9.90 1.62 -10.39
C TYR A 62 -9.20 2.18 -11.62
N VAL A 63 -9.15 1.38 -12.68
CA VAL A 63 -8.61 1.77 -13.99
C VAL A 63 -9.74 1.62 -15.00
N ASP A 64 -10.02 2.68 -15.77
CA ASP A 64 -11.05 2.64 -16.81
C ASP A 64 -10.52 1.98 -18.11
N PRO A 65 -11.39 1.74 -19.11
CA PRO A 65 -10.97 1.18 -20.39
C PRO A 65 -9.86 1.99 -21.10
N ASP A 66 -9.84 3.30 -20.90
CA ASP A 66 -8.85 4.24 -21.45
C ASP A 66 -7.53 4.29 -20.63
N LYS A 67 -7.34 3.33 -19.72
CA LYS A 67 -6.17 3.17 -18.84
C LYS A 67 -5.95 4.36 -17.91
N GLN A 68 -6.97 5.18 -17.67
CA GLN A 68 -6.93 6.26 -16.69
C GLN A 68 -7.28 5.74 -15.30
N ARG A 69 -6.64 6.36 -14.30
CA ARG A 69 -6.81 5.98 -12.90
C ARG A 69 -7.84 6.89 -12.26
N HIS A 70 -8.81 6.28 -11.58
CA HIS A 70 -9.90 7.01 -10.91
C HIS A 70 -10.06 6.54 -9.48
N TRP A 71 -10.35 7.47 -8.59
CA TRP A 71 -10.79 7.16 -7.23
C TRP A 71 -12.28 6.84 -7.25
N LEU A 72 -12.66 5.77 -6.58
CA LEU A 72 -14.05 5.39 -6.38
C LEU A 72 -14.73 6.43 -5.47
N GLU A 73 -15.84 7.00 -5.93
CA GLU A 73 -16.68 7.87 -5.13
C GLU A 73 -17.56 7.03 -4.20
N PHE A 74 -17.43 7.26 -2.89
CA PHE A 74 -18.10 6.45 -1.88
C PHE A 74 -19.62 6.63 -1.85
N THR A 75 -20.14 7.78 -2.27
CA THR A 75 -21.58 8.07 -2.27
C THR A 75 -22.33 7.49 -3.47
N LYS A 76 -21.61 7.09 -4.53
CA LYS A 76 -22.18 6.56 -5.77
C LYS A 76 -22.11 5.03 -5.82
N SER A 77 -23.05 4.43 -6.55
CA SER A 77 -23.01 2.99 -6.87
C SER A 77 -21.74 2.64 -7.64
N ILE A 78 -21.12 1.50 -7.34
CA ILE A 78 -19.90 1.02 -8.00
C ILE A 78 -20.16 0.75 -9.48
N ALA A 79 -21.26 0.06 -9.80
CA ALA A 79 -21.62 -0.27 -11.18
C ALA A 79 -21.90 0.96 -12.06
N LYS A 80 -22.27 2.10 -11.46
CA LYS A 80 -22.46 3.36 -12.19
C LYS A 80 -21.14 4.09 -12.50
N GLN A 81 -20.06 3.76 -11.81
CA GLN A 81 -18.75 4.41 -11.95
C GLN A 81 -17.81 3.63 -12.85
N ILE A 82 -17.84 2.30 -12.74
CA ILE A 82 -16.99 1.39 -13.50
C ILE A 82 -17.76 0.96 -14.75
N LYS A 83 -17.36 1.50 -15.91
CA LYS A 83 -18.03 1.22 -17.20
C LYS A 83 -17.78 -0.19 -17.75
N SER A 84 -16.77 -0.89 -17.26
CA SER A 84 -16.50 -2.28 -17.66
C SER A 84 -17.52 -3.24 -17.05
N GLN A 85 -17.78 -4.37 -17.71
CA GLN A 85 -18.60 -5.42 -17.11
C GLN A 85 -17.87 -6.10 -15.93
N PRO A 86 -18.60 -6.63 -14.92
CA PRO A 86 -18.01 -7.46 -13.88
C PRO A 86 -17.24 -8.67 -14.44
N PRO A 87 -16.26 -9.22 -13.70
CA PRO A 87 -15.88 -8.86 -12.33
C PRO A 87 -15.15 -7.50 -12.27
N PHE A 88 -15.41 -6.75 -11.21
CA PHE A 88 -14.75 -5.46 -11.01
C PHE A 88 -13.40 -5.65 -10.32
N THR A 89 -12.31 -5.19 -10.95
CA THR A 89 -10.98 -5.18 -10.36
C THR A 89 -10.59 -3.78 -9.92
N MET A 90 -10.24 -3.64 -8.65
CA MET A 90 -9.89 -2.38 -8.02
C MET A 90 -8.65 -2.54 -7.13
N CYS A 91 -8.19 -1.44 -6.53
CA CYS A 91 -7.03 -1.43 -5.66
C CYS A 91 -7.28 -0.53 -4.45
N LEU A 92 -6.99 -1.00 -3.24
CA LEU A 92 -6.90 -0.15 -2.05
C LEU A 92 -5.58 0.62 -2.11
N ARG A 93 -5.61 1.95 -1.98
CA ARG A 93 -4.41 2.79 -2.03
C ARG A 93 -4.49 3.89 -0.98
N VAL A 94 -3.33 4.44 -0.58
CA VAL A 94 -3.31 5.68 0.21
C VAL A 94 -3.73 6.82 -0.72
N LYS A 95 -4.76 7.55 -0.31
CA LYS A 95 -5.30 8.71 -1.02
C LYS A 95 -4.75 10.01 -0.46
N PHE A 96 -4.61 10.07 0.86
CA PHE A 96 -4.08 11.23 1.57
C PHE A 96 -2.99 10.75 2.52
N TYR A 97 -1.79 11.31 2.36
CA TYR A 97 -0.72 11.10 3.34
C TYR A 97 -0.90 12.11 4.49
N PRO A 98 -0.70 11.68 5.74
CA PRO A 98 -0.70 12.63 6.85
C PRO A 98 0.44 13.65 6.67
N PRO A 99 0.25 14.91 7.08
CA PRO A 99 1.32 15.91 7.07
C PRO A 99 2.39 15.63 8.13
N ASP A 100 2.05 14.86 9.17
CA ASP A 100 2.95 14.43 10.23
C ASP A 100 2.78 12.91 10.44
N PRO A 101 3.83 12.09 10.31
CA PRO A 101 3.76 10.66 10.59
C PRO A 101 3.28 10.32 11.99
N ALA A 102 3.56 11.18 12.98
CA ALA A 102 3.12 10.98 14.35
C ALA A 102 1.59 11.07 14.50
N ALA A 103 0.89 11.55 13.46
CA ALA A 103 -0.57 11.51 13.39
C ALA A 103 -1.11 10.09 13.21
N LEU A 104 -0.33 9.15 12.65
CA LEU A 104 -0.74 7.75 12.49
C LEU A 104 -0.59 7.02 13.81
N LYS A 105 -1.73 6.68 14.44
CA LYS A 105 -1.78 6.07 15.77
C LYS A 105 -1.78 4.55 15.70
N GLU A 106 -2.41 3.96 14.69
CA GLU A 106 -2.51 2.52 14.55
C GLU A 106 -1.30 1.94 13.82
N GLU A 107 -0.80 0.80 14.33
CA GLU A 107 0.31 0.09 13.71
C GLU A 107 -0.03 -0.41 12.31
N ILE A 108 -1.24 -0.92 12.11
CA ILE A 108 -1.73 -1.36 10.80
C ILE A 108 -1.75 -0.21 9.79
N THR A 109 -2.19 0.99 10.20
CA THR A 109 -2.17 2.17 9.33
C THR A 109 -0.75 2.52 8.92
N ARG A 110 0.18 2.52 9.88
CA ARG A 110 1.60 2.78 9.62
C ARG A 110 2.18 1.77 8.63
N TYR A 111 1.89 0.49 8.81
CA TYR A 111 2.32 -0.57 7.91
C TYR A 111 1.77 -0.39 6.49
N LEU A 112 0.47 -0.15 6.36
CA LEU A 112 -0.17 0.03 5.06
C LEU A 112 0.40 1.24 4.31
N VAL A 113 0.63 2.37 5.00
CA VAL A 113 1.26 3.54 4.37
C VAL A 113 2.72 3.23 3.98
N PHE A 114 3.46 2.44 4.77
CA PHE A 114 4.82 1.99 4.39
C PHE A 114 4.80 1.19 3.08
N LEU A 115 3.89 0.22 2.96
CA LEU A 115 3.74 -0.58 1.75
C LEU A 115 3.41 0.28 0.53
N GLN A 116 2.60 1.31 0.72
CA GLN A 116 2.31 2.26 -0.36
C GLN A 116 3.56 3.05 -0.77
N VAL A 117 4.35 3.56 0.18
CA VAL A 117 5.60 4.30 -0.09
C VAL A 117 6.60 3.40 -0.81
N LYS A 118 6.79 2.15 -0.34
CA LYS A 118 7.63 1.15 -1.00
C LYS A 118 7.20 0.94 -2.45
N ARG A 119 5.90 0.79 -2.70
CA ARG A 119 5.33 0.65 -4.05
C ARG A 119 5.58 1.89 -4.92
N ASP A 120 5.45 3.08 -4.36
CA ASP A 120 5.64 4.33 -5.11
C ASP A 120 7.12 4.64 -5.38
N LEU A 121 8.03 4.20 -4.50
CA LEU A 121 9.48 4.16 -4.75
C LEU A 121 9.79 3.23 -5.92
N TYR A 122 9.28 1.99 -5.87
CA TYR A 122 9.45 0.99 -6.93
C TYR A 122 8.95 1.47 -8.29
N HIS A 123 7.83 2.20 -8.33
CA HIS A 123 7.29 2.76 -9.57
C HIS A 123 7.87 4.13 -9.95
N GLY A 124 8.79 4.69 -9.18
CA GLY A 124 9.40 6.00 -9.46
C GLY A 124 8.41 7.17 -9.41
N ARG A 125 7.39 7.09 -8.55
CA ARG A 125 6.35 8.15 -8.42
C ARG A 125 6.74 9.24 -7.43
N LEU A 126 7.67 8.94 -6.54
CA LEU A 126 8.21 9.88 -5.55
C LEU A 126 9.14 10.87 -6.26
N LEU A 127 8.74 12.15 -6.30
CA LEU A 127 9.57 13.27 -6.70
C LEU A 127 10.42 13.70 -5.50
N CYS A 128 11.62 13.15 -5.42
CA CYS A 128 12.61 13.46 -4.38
C CYS A 128 14.02 13.44 -4.97
N LYS A 129 15.00 13.93 -4.19
CA LYS A 129 16.41 13.83 -4.60
C LYS A 129 16.85 12.37 -4.57
N THR A 130 17.82 12.02 -5.41
CA THR A 130 18.40 10.67 -5.43
C THR A 130 18.95 10.24 -4.06
N SER A 131 19.45 11.19 -3.26
CA SER A 131 19.89 10.95 -1.88
C SER A 131 18.75 10.44 -0.99
N ASP A 132 17.58 11.08 -1.08
CA ASP A 132 16.42 10.79 -0.24
C ASP A 132 15.81 9.45 -0.65
N ALA A 133 15.72 9.21 -1.97
CA ALA A 133 15.36 7.93 -2.53
C ALA A 133 16.27 6.78 -2.06
N ALA A 134 17.59 7.00 -2.08
CA ALA A 134 18.56 6.00 -1.60
C ALA A 134 18.37 5.70 -0.11
N LEU A 135 18.13 6.72 0.71
CA LEU A 135 17.88 6.55 2.12
C LEU A 135 16.57 5.79 2.39
N LEU A 136 15.48 6.12 1.67
CA LEU A 136 14.23 5.37 1.76
C LEU A 136 14.42 3.90 1.39
N ALA A 137 15.16 3.62 0.31
CA ALA A 137 15.49 2.25 -0.07
C ALA A 137 16.33 1.54 1.00
N ALA A 138 17.27 2.23 1.65
CA ALA A 138 18.04 1.68 2.76
C ALA A 138 17.16 1.36 3.98
N TYR A 139 16.17 2.20 4.28
CA TYR A 139 15.18 1.91 5.32
C TYR A 139 14.28 0.73 4.96
N VAL A 140 13.82 0.61 3.71
CA VAL A 140 13.07 -0.57 3.24
C VAL A 140 13.94 -1.83 3.37
N LEU A 141 15.21 -1.75 2.99
CA LEU A 141 16.17 -2.85 3.14
C LEU A 141 16.32 -3.26 4.60
N GLN A 142 16.57 -2.30 5.50
CA GLN A 142 16.64 -2.52 6.95
C GLN A 142 15.37 -3.19 7.49
N ALA A 143 14.19 -2.80 7.00
CA ALA A 143 12.92 -3.40 7.40
C ALA A 143 12.77 -4.87 6.96
N GLU A 144 13.40 -5.25 5.84
CA GLU A 144 13.29 -6.60 5.26
C GLU A 144 14.33 -7.58 5.79
N ILE A 145 15.55 -7.12 6.07
CA ILE A 145 16.67 -8.01 6.46
C ILE A 145 17.26 -7.72 7.85
N GLY A 146 16.80 -6.66 8.52
CA GLY A 146 17.37 -6.22 9.80
C GLY A 146 18.76 -5.61 9.65
N ASP A 147 19.49 -5.55 10.76
CA ASP A 147 20.83 -4.94 10.82
C ASP A 147 21.82 -5.62 9.86
N HIS A 148 22.78 -4.83 9.35
CA HIS A 148 23.82 -5.37 8.49
C HIS A 148 24.74 -6.37 9.24
N ASP A 149 24.65 -7.64 8.85
CA ASP A 149 25.60 -8.71 9.20
C ASP A 149 26.59 -9.02 8.04
N PRO A 150 27.91 -8.82 8.21
CA PRO A 150 28.92 -9.12 7.19
C PRO A 150 28.95 -10.57 6.71
N GLY A 151 28.55 -11.53 7.55
CA GLY A 151 28.48 -12.95 7.20
C GLY A 151 27.26 -13.31 6.35
N LYS A 152 26.17 -12.53 6.47
CA LYS A 152 24.92 -12.75 5.71
C LYS A 152 24.78 -11.82 4.50
N HIS A 153 25.47 -10.67 4.50
CA HIS A 153 25.30 -9.60 3.52
C HIS A 153 26.60 -9.33 2.73
N PRO A 154 26.94 -10.20 1.76
CA PRO A 154 28.12 -10.03 0.91
C PRO A 154 27.97 -8.82 -0.03
N GLN A 155 29.05 -8.41 -0.69
CA GLN A 155 29.00 -7.31 -1.67
C GLN A 155 27.90 -7.53 -2.72
N GLY A 156 27.10 -6.49 -2.99
CA GLY A 156 25.97 -6.57 -3.93
C GLY A 156 24.69 -7.19 -3.36
N TYR A 157 24.60 -7.48 -2.04
CA TYR A 157 23.37 -8.01 -1.44
C TYR A 157 22.12 -7.14 -1.70
N SER A 158 22.29 -5.82 -1.74
CA SER A 158 21.21 -4.86 -2.02
C SER A 158 20.63 -5.00 -3.43
N SER A 159 21.40 -5.51 -4.40
CA SER A 159 20.97 -5.70 -5.79
C SER A 159 19.90 -6.79 -5.93
N LYS A 160 19.73 -7.65 -4.92
CA LYS A 160 18.64 -8.64 -4.86
C LYS A 160 17.27 -8.00 -4.67
N PHE A 161 17.23 -6.74 -4.24
CA PHE A 161 16.01 -6.03 -3.92
C PHE A 161 15.68 -5.02 -5.03
N GLN A 162 14.46 -5.10 -5.55
CA GLN A 162 14.01 -4.16 -6.57
C GLN A 162 13.39 -2.91 -5.93
N PHE A 163 14.22 -1.90 -5.67
CA PHE A 163 13.75 -0.62 -5.08
C PHE A 163 13.27 0.41 -6.12
N PHE A 164 13.77 0.34 -7.36
CA PHE A 164 13.52 1.34 -8.40
C PHE A 164 13.17 0.68 -9.74
N PRO A 165 12.48 1.39 -10.66
CA PRO A 165 12.21 0.87 -12.01
C PRO A 165 13.49 0.74 -12.85
N LYS A 166 14.47 1.62 -12.61
CA LYS A 166 15.79 1.61 -13.24
C LYS A 166 16.84 1.50 -12.16
N HIS A 167 17.56 0.40 -12.15
CA HIS A 167 18.65 0.16 -11.21
C HIS A 167 19.93 0.82 -11.73
N SER A 168 20.69 1.42 -10.83
CA SER A 168 22.04 1.90 -11.14
C SER A 168 22.97 1.42 -10.05
N GLU A 169 24.12 0.89 -10.44
CA GLU A 169 25.08 0.33 -9.51
C GLU A 169 25.54 1.38 -8.47
N LYS A 170 25.66 2.64 -8.88
CA LYS A 170 25.96 3.76 -7.99
C LYS A 170 24.91 3.92 -6.89
N LEU A 171 23.63 3.78 -7.22
CA LEU A 171 22.53 3.90 -6.28
C LEU A 171 22.49 2.70 -5.33
N GLU A 172 22.70 1.49 -5.84
CA GLU A 172 22.77 0.27 -5.01
C GLU A 172 23.91 0.32 -4.00
N ARG A 173 25.11 0.74 -4.43
CA ARG A 173 26.24 0.95 -3.52
C ARG A 173 25.88 1.97 -2.45
N ARG A 174 25.26 3.11 -2.83
CA ARG A 174 24.84 4.12 -1.86
C ARG A 174 23.83 3.58 -0.85
N ILE A 175 22.88 2.75 -1.27
CA ILE A 175 21.89 2.12 -0.37
C ILE A 175 22.60 1.19 0.62
N ALA A 176 23.51 0.35 0.13
CA ALA A 176 24.28 -0.55 0.98
C ALA A 176 25.17 0.22 1.98
N ASP A 177 25.79 1.32 1.55
CA ASP A 177 26.62 2.17 2.42
C ASP A 177 25.79 2.78 3.56
N ILE A 178 24.59 3.30 3.25
CA ILE A 178 23.67 3.85 4.26
C ILE A 178 23.24 2.76 5.24
N HIS A 179 22.83 1.59 4.74
CA HIS A 179 22.42 0.45 5.56
C HIS A 179 23.53 0.01 6.54
N LYS A 180 24.79 0.00 6.08
CA LYS A 180 25.95 -0.38 6.86
C LYS A 180 26.43 0.68 7.84
N ALA A 181 26.34 1.96 7.50
CA ALA A 181 27.00 3.02 8.27
C ALA A 181 26.03 3.81 9.14
N GLU A 182 24.78 3.98 8.68
CA GLU A 182 23.82 4.90 9.27
C GLU A 182 22.66 4.17 9.97
N LEU A 183 22.40 2.90 9.62
CA LEU A 183 21.25 2.13 10.12
C LEU A 183 21.58 1.04 11.16
N ILE A 184 22.85 0.83 11.50
CA ILE A 184 23.25 -0.13 12.54
C ILE A 184 22.66 0.29 13.90
N CYS A 185 22.03 -0.66 14.60
CA CYS A 185 21.36 -0.45 15.88
C CYS A 185 20.24 0.60 15.83
N VAL A 186 19.67 0.90 14.66
CA VAL A 186 18.53 1.83 14.56
C VAL A 186 17.23 1.24 15.12
N LEU A 187 17.19 -0.05 15.43
CA LEU A 187 16.19 -0.60 16.36
C LEU A 187 16.22 0.08 17.75
N CYS A 188 17.33 0.73 18.11
CA CYS A 188 17.60 1.29 19.44
C CYS A 188 17.73 2.82 19.49
N ARG A 189 17.76 3.54 18.36
CA ARG A 189 17.90 5.02 18.33
C ARG A 189 16.76 5.69 17.59
N GLN A 190 16.03 6.54 18.31
CA GLN A 190 15.02 7.46 17.78
C GLN A 190 15.65 8.37 16.72
N VAL A 191 15.42 8.09 15.44
CA VAL A 191 15.85 8.98 14.36
C VAL A 191 14.60 9.65 13.79
N GLN A 192 14.42 10.94 14.12
CA GLN A 192 13.34 11.81 13.66
C GLN A 192 13.73 12.62 12.41
N HIS A 193 14.27 11.99 11.37
CA HIS A 193 14.66 12.77 10.18
C HIS A 193 13.50 12.95 9.22
N VAL A 194 12.86 14.13 9.16
CA VAL A 194 11.72 14.47 8.26
C VAL A 194 12.16 14.75 6.80
N TYR A 195 11.49 14.11 5.84
CA TYR A 195 11.70 14.30 4.40
C TYR A 195 10.41 14.76 3.73
N VAL A 196 10.56 15.71 2.82
CA VAL A 196 9.49 16.22 1.96
C VAL A 196 9.53 15.42 0.66
N LEU A 197 8.58 14.51 0.46
CA LEU A 197 8.43 13.77 -0.81
C LEU A 197 7.26 14.39 -1.58
N LYS A 198 7.55 14.93 -2.76
CA LYS A 198 6.49 15.42 -3.64
C LYS A 198 6.03 14.25 -4.51
N MET A 199 4.75 14.13 -4.82
CA MET A 199 4.27 13.08 -5.74
C MET A 199 3.70 13.72 -6.98
N SER A 200 4.01 13.15 -8.14
CA SER A 200 3.42 13.56 -9.41
C SER A 200 2.14 12.75 -9.64
N GLU A 201 0.98 13.36 -9.42
CA GLU A 201 -0.26 12.87 -10.00
C GLU A 201 -0.53 13.68 -11.27
N LYS A 202 -0.99 13.02 -12.35
CA LYS A 202 -1.20 13.64 -13.69
C LYS A 202 -2.12 14.88 -13.71
N ARG A 203 -2.68 15.30 -12.58
CA ARG A 203 -3.56 16.47 -12.40
C ARG A 203 -3.13 17.43 -11.27
N GLY A 204 -1.90 17.32 -10.75
CA GLY A 204 -1.42 18.25 -9.72
C GLY A 204 -0.16 17.77 -9.02
N LEU A 205 0.69 18.74 -8.68
CA LEU A 205 1.91 18.57 -7.89
C LEU A 205 1.54 18.65 -6.41
N THR A 206 1.20 17.54 -5.79
CA THR A 206 0.89 17.52 -4.35
C THR A 206 2.19 17.29 -3.58
N THR A 207 2.60 18.28 -2.78
CA THR A 207 3.76 18.19 -1.89
C THR A 207 3.36 17.45 -0.63
N PHE A 208 4.04 16.35 -0.30
CA PHE A 208 3.76 15.56 0.90
C PHE A 208 4.97 15.56 1.83
N TRP A 209 4.69 15.43 3.11
CA TRP A 209 5.68 15.13 4.14
C TRP A 209 5.60 13.62 4.36
N ILE A 210 6.49 12.85 3.75
CA ILE A 210 6.46 11.39 3.89
C ILE A 210 7.62 11.03 4.80
N LEU A 211 7.30 10.63 6.03
CA LEU A 211 8.30 10.12 6.95
C LEU A 211 7.81 8.95 7.82
N CYS A 212 8.80 8.19 8.31
CA CYS A 212 8.85 7.46 9.59
C CYS A 212 7.83 6.36 9.79
N LEU A 213 7.71 5.49 8.79
CA LEU A 213 6.92 4.27 8.94
C LEU A 213 7.75 3.01 9.17
N VAL A 214 9.07 3.11 9.04
CA VAL A 214 9.96 1.96 9.24
C VAL A 214 10.21 1.66 10.73
N PHE A 215 9.91 2.61 11.63
CA PHE A 215 10.21 2.46 13.06
C PHE A 215 9.27 1.54 13.86
N CYS A 216 8.07 1.18 13.34
CA CYS A 216 7.17 0.27 14.08
C CYS A 216 7.18 -1.17 13.57
N LEU A 217 7.74 -1.46 12.39
CA LEU A 217 7.70 -2.82 11.83
C LEU A 217 8.76 -3.77 12.40
N GLY A 218 9.74 -3.25 13.16
CA GLY A 218 10.70 -4.06 13.89
C GLY A 218 10.06 -5.01 14.93
N ALA A 219 8.80 -4.79 15.31
CA ALA A 219 8.03 -5.72 16.13
C ALA A 219 7.30 -6.80 15.31
N VAL A 220 7.05 -6.58 14.02
CA VAL A 220 6.24 -7.48 13.16
C VAL A 220 7.09 -8.62 12.57
N PHE A 221 8.38 -8.39 12.30
CA PHE A 221 9.24 -9.40 11.66
C PHE A 221 9.76 -10.51 12.59
N VAL A 222 9.47 -10.48 13.90
CA VAL A 222 9.80 -11.58 14.83
C VAL A 222 8.69 -12.63 14.92
N LEU A 223 7.53 -12.42 14.29
CA LEU A 223 6.51 -13.47 14.16
C LEU A 223 6.67 -14.22 12.84
N HIS A 224 7.78 -14.93 12.70
CA HIS A 224 7.75 -16.16 11.91
C HIS A 224 6.76 -17.10 12.63
N PRO A 225 5.71 -17.62 11.97
CA PRO A 225 4.97 -18.74 12.53
C PRO A 225 5.96 -19.89 12.70
N GLY A 226 5.95 -20.51 13.87
CA GLY A 226 6.85 -21.60 14.23
C GLY A 226 6.96 -22.63 13.11
N SER A 227 8.19 -22.92 12.73
CA SER A 227 8.54 -24.24 12.23
C SER A 227 8.44 -25.16 13.44
N ASP A 228 7.42 -26.01 13.48
CA ASP A 228 7.55 -27.33 14.10
C ASP A 228 8.47 -28.20 13.22
#